data_AF-A0A3N5H2Q7-F1
#
_entry.id   AF-A0A3N5H2Q7-F1
#
_cell.length_a   1.000
_cell.length_b   1.000
_cell.length_c   1.000
_cell.angle_alpha   90.00
_cell.angle_beta   90.00
_cell.angle_gamma   90.00
#
_symmetry.space_group_name_H-M   'P 1'
#
loop_
_entity.id
_entity.type
_entity.pdbx_description
1 polymer ?
#
loop_
_entity_poly.entity_id
_entity_poly.type
_entity_poly.pdbx_seq_one_letter_code
_entity_poly.pdbx_strand_id
1 'polypeptide(L)' 'MPIIQCDIREGRTPEQKRALAEAITRVVHETIDAPIEYIYVLIRETPGYHHVKAGKPLPDWTPPSKEGKSHAR' A
#
# COMPACT_ATOMS: atom_id res chain seq x y z
N MET A 1 13.21 -14.83 -5.58
CA MET A 1 11.74 -14.77 -5.39
C MET A 1 11.41 -13.79 -4.27
N PRO A 2 11.29 -12.49 -4.56
CA PRO A 2 10.91 -11.47 -3.57
C PRO A 2 9.45 -11.60 -3.12
N ILE A 3 9.20 -11.42 -1.83
CA ILE A 3 7.85 -11.33 -1.25
C ILE A 3 7.73 -9.99 -0.54
N ILE A 4 6.79 -9.16 -1.00
CA ILE A 4 6.51 -7.85 -0.43
C ILE A 4 5.17 -7.93 0.27
N GLN A 5 5.11 -7.49 1.51
CA GLN A 5 3.90 -7.47 2.32
C GLN A 5 3.50 -6.02 2.60
N CYS A 6 2.25 -5.69 2.30
CA CYS A 6 1.68 -4.37 2.48
C CYS A 6 0.57 -4.46 3.52
N ASP A 7 0.89 -4.14 4.77
CA ASP A 7 -0.11 -3.94 5.82
C ASP A 7 -0.72 -2.55 5.68
N ILE A 8 -1.99 -2.50 5.28
CA ILE A 8 -2.73 -1.27 5.06
C ILE A 8 -4.02 -1.26 5.88
N ARG A 9 -4.53 -0.05 6.16
CA ARG A 9 -5.88 0.09 6.68
C ARG A 9 -6.91 -0.29 5.60
N GLU A 10 -8.01 -0.91 6.02
CA GLU A 10 -9.16 -1.23 5.17
C GLU A 10 -9.70 -0.01 4.40
N GLY A 11 -10.38 -0.26 3.28
CA GLY A 11 -11.20 0.75 2.58
C GLY A 11 -10.68 1.21 1.21
N ARG A 12 -9.46 0.83 0.81
CA ARG A 12 -8.96 1.12 -0.56
C ARG A 12 -9.81 0.39 -1.60
N THR A 13 -9.98 0.99 -2.77
CA THR A 13 -10.69 0.32 -3.87
C THR A 13 -9.84 -0.82 -4.47
N PRO A 14 -10.46 -1.80 -5.14
CA PRO A 14 -9.73 -2.85 -5.87
C PRO A 14 -8.70 -2.27 -6.86
N GLU A 15 -9.04 -1.17 -7.54
CA GLU A 15 -8.17 -0.51 -8.52
C GLU A 15 -6.93 0.11 -7.86
N GLN A 16 -7.09 0.71 -6.68
CA GLN A 16 -5.97 1.25 -5.91
C GLN A 16 -5.03 0.15 -5.44
N LYS A 17 -5.58 -0.99 -4.98
CA LYS A 17 -4.78 -2.16 -4.58
C LYS A 17 -4.02 -2.75 -5.77
N ARG A 18 -4.68 -2.87 -6.93
CA ARG A 18 -4.08 -3.33 -8.19
C ARG A 18 -2.92 -2.43 -8.61
N ALA A 19 -3.15 -1.11 -8.65
CA ALA A 19 -2.14 -0.13 -9.02
C ALA A 19 -0.94 -0.13 -8.05
N LEU A 20 -1.19 -0.30 -6.75
CA LEU A 20 -0.13 -0.45 -5.75
C LEU A 20 0.73 -1.69 -6.02
N ALA A 21 0.11 -2.84 -6.25
CA ALA A 21 0.81 -4.09 -6.54
C ALA A 21 1.64 -3.98 -7.84
N GLU A 22 1.07 -3.45 -8.92
CA GLU A 22 1.78 -3.23 -10.18
C GLU A 22 3.01 -2.32 -10.01
N ALA A 23 2.86 -1.23 -9.25
CA ALA A 23 3.96 -0.29 -9.01
C ALA A 23 5.08 -0.92 -8.18
N ILE A 24 4.75 -1.67 -7.12
CA ILE A 24 5.73 -2.38 -6.30
C ILE A 24 6.47 -3.43 -7.13
N THR A 25 5.75 -4.27 -7.88
CA THR A 25 6.36 -5.29 -8.73
C THR A 25 7.34 -4.68 -9.72
N ARG A 26 6.96 -3.58 -10.39
CA ARG A 26 7.84 -2.87 -11.31
C ARG A 26 9.11 -2.36 -10.62
N VAL A 27 8.98 -1.64 -9.50
CA VAL A 27 10.14 -1.09 -8.78
C VAL A 27 11.08 -2.19 -8.29
N VAL A 28 10.54 -3.32 -7.81
CA VAL A 28 11.35 -4.46 -7.37
C VAL A 28 12.14 -5.04 -8.55
N HIS A 29 11.49 -5.26 -9.70
CA HIS A 29 12.17 -5.70 -10.91
C HIS A 29 13.27 -4.71 -11.33
N GLU A 30 12.96 -3.42 -11.44
CA GLU A 30 13.91 -2.38 -11.87
C GLU A 30 15.10 -2.20 -10.91
N THR A 31 14.92 -2.46 -9.61
CA THR A 31 15.96 -2.19 -8.59
C THR A 31 16.93 -3.35 -8.42
N ILE A 32 16.44 -4.59 -8.47
CA ILE A 32 17.24 -5.78 -8.14
C ILE A 32 17.24 -6.84 -9.25
N ASP A 33 16.70 -6.51 -10.42
CA ASP A 33 16.61 -7.38 -11.60
C ASP A 33 15.93 -8.74 -11.32
N ALA A 34 14.98 -8.75 -10.37
CA ALA A 34 14.20 -9.95 -10.09
C ALA A 34 13.21 -10.20 -11.24
N PRO A 35 13.08 -11.44 -11.77
CA PRO A 35 12.10 -11.74 -12.80
C PRO A 35 10.67 -11.48 -12.30
N ILE A 36 9.86 -10.79 -13.11
CA ILE A 36 8.52 -10.29 -12.73
C ILE A 36 7.61 -11.43 -12.25
N GLU A 37 7.69 -12.59 -12.89
CA GLU A 37 6.91 -13.79 -12.57
C GLU A 37 7.20 -14.38 -11.19
N TYR A 38 8.31 -14.00 -10.56
CA TYR A 38 8.73 -14.47 -9.23
C TYR A 38 8.58 -13.42 -8.13
N ILE A 39 7.91 -12.30 -8.41
CA ILE A 39 7.67 -11.22 -7.43
C ILE A 39 6.24 -11.33 -6.91
N TYR A 40 6.10 -11.47 -5.58
CA TYR A 40 4.81 -11.52 -4.92
C TYR A 40 4.55 -10.23 -4.15
N VAL A 41 3.35 -9.67 -4.29
CA VAL A 41 2.84 -8.58 -3.45
C VAL A 41 1.60 -9.06 -2.72
N LEU A 42 1.67 -9.14 -1.40
CA LEU A 42 0.58 -9.56 -0.53
C LEU A 42 0.03 -8.34 0.21
N ILE A 43 -1.24 -8.00 -0.03
CA ILE A 43 -1.91 -6.90 0.68
C ILE A 43 -2.72 -7.50 1.83
N ARG A 44 -2.46 -7.02 3.05
CA ARG A 44 -3.23 -7.35 4.24
C ARG A 44 -3.95 -6.11 4.72
N GLU A 45 -5.25 -6.23 4.87
CA GLU A 45 -6.09 -5.14 5.35
C GLU A 45 -6.44 -5.38 6.81
N THR A 46 -6.37 -4.32 7.61
CA THR A 46 -6.87 -4.34 8.99
C THR A 46 -7.65 -3.06 9.29
N PRO A 47 -8.57 -3.07 10.28
CA PRO A 47 -9.23 -1.87 10.75
C PRO A 47 -8.23 -0.77 11.16
N GLY A 48 -8.63 0.49 11.10
CA GLY A 48 -7.77 1.63 11.44
C GLY A 48 -7.15 1.50 12.83
N TYR A 49 -7.95 1.03 13.79
CA TYR A 49 -7.57 0.90 15.19
C TYR A 49 -6.39 -0.07 15.43
N HIS A 50 -6.17 -1.04 14.52
CA HIS A 50 -5.04 -1.98 14.62
C HIS A 50 -3.71 -1.33 14.24
N HIS A 51 -3.75 -0.23 13.49
CA HIS A 51 -2.55 0.54 13.18
C HIS A 51 -2.30 1.56 14.30
N VAL A 52 -1.27 1.31 15.12
CA VAL A 52 -0.85 2.23 16.20
C VAL A 52 0.39 3.01 15.76
N LYS A 53 0.26 4.33 15.64
CA LYS A 53 1.37 5.25 15.31
C LYS A 53 1.64 6.16 16.50
N ALA A 54 2.89 6.16 16.99
CA ALA A 54 3.31 6.95 18.15
C ALA A 54 2.40 6.72 19.40
N GLY A 55 2.03 5.47 19.65
CA GLY A 55 1.19 5.08 20.79
C GLY A 55 -0.29 5.42 20.66
N LYS A 56 -0.75 5.90 19.49
CA LYS A 56 -2.15 6.23 19.24
C LYS A 56 -2.72 5.41 18.08
N PRO A 57 -3.91 4.80 18.24
CA PRO A 57 -4.57 4.12 17.14
C PRO A 57 -4.94 5.13 16.05
N LEU A 58 -4.85 4.71 14.79
CA LEU A 58 -5.34 5.49 13.67
C LEU A 58 -6.85 5.33 13.53
N PRO A 59 -7.57 6.33 12.98
CA PRO A 59 -8.94 6.12 12.55
C PRO A 59 -8.98 5.19 11.32
N ASP A 60 -10.16 4.68 11.02
CA ASP A 60 -10.41 4.01 9.75
C ASP A 60 -10.01 4.93 8.59
N TRP A 61 -9.57 4.31 7.50
CA TRP A 61 -9.17 5.08 6.35
C TRP A 61 -10.40 5.64 5.64
N THR A 62 -10.35 6.93 5.37
CA THR A 62 -11.29 7.61 4.49
C THR A 62 -10.55 8.04 3.22
N PRO A 63 -11.17 7.93 2.03
CA PRO A 63 -10.59 8.49 0.83
C PRO A 63 -10.37 10.00 1.03
N PRO A 64 -9.24 10.55 0.55
CA PRO A 64 -9.02 11.99 0.62
C PRO A 64 -10.15 12.70 -0.12
N SER A 65 -10.74 13.71 0.52
CA SER A 65 -11.68 14.61 -0.16
C SER A 65 -10.96 15.25 -1.35
N LYS A 66 -11.69 15.50 -2.44
CA LYS A 66 -11.11 16.03 -3.69
C LYS A 66 -10.43 17.40 -3.54
N GLU A 67 -10.54 18.05 -2.37
CA GLU A 67 -10.07 19.42 -2.12
C GLU A 67 -8.68 19.52 -1.48
N GLY A 68 -8.01 18.40 -1.15
CA GLY A 68 -6.83 18.43 -0.27
C GLY A 68 -5.48 18.05 -0.87
N LYS A 69 -5.29 17.98 -2.20
CA LYS A 69 -3.96 17.63 -2.78
C LYS A 69 -3.01 18.84 -2.81
N SER A 70 -2.73 19.46 -1.67
CA SER A 70 -1.49 20.22 -1.50
C SER A 70 -0.38 19.21 -1.22
N HIS A 71 0.32 18.78 -2.28
CA HIS A 71 1.59 18.08 -2.10
C HIS A 71 2.57 19.09 -1.51
N ALA A 72 2.75 19.04 -0.19
CA ALA A 72 3.91 19.67 0.44
C ALA A 72 5.15 19.05 -0.21
N ARG A 73 5.94 19.92 -0.86
CA ARG A 73 7.25 19.60 -1.42
C ARG A 73 8.25 19.28 -0.32
#